data_AF-A0A5C9DQ29-F1
#
_entry.id   AF-A0A5C9DQ29-F1
#
_cell.length_a   1.000
_cell.length_b   1.000
_cell.length_c   1.000
_cell.angle_alpha   90.00
_cell.angle_beta   90.00
_cell.angle_gamma   90.00
#
_symmetry.space_group_name_H-M   'P 1'
#
loop_
_entity.id
_entity.type
_entity.pdbx_description
1 polymer ?
#
loop_
_entity_poly.entity_id
_entity_poly.type
_entity_poly.pdbx_seq_one_letter_code
_entity_poly.pdbx_strand_id
1 'polypeptide(L)'
;MKILLGSRDSFADRKTFLKAQVLFWMLAAPDGHAKNFSLFIEPKGRYSLTPLYDVISAHPVLGHGKGRIAPERLRMAMAVVGKNRHYEWSRIEARHWISTAASCGAQSEVRKVFSELIEGIPKAIEAVSAMLPKGFPASIADSIFRGVEATAARLKS
;
A
#
# COMPACT_ATOMS: atom_id res chain seq x y z
N MET A 1 4.18 -11.38 9.27
CA MET A 1 2.78 -11.17 9.73
C MET A 1 2.38 -12.15 10.86
N LYS A 2 3.24 -12.44 11.85
CA LYS A 2 2.96 -13.48 12.86
C LYS A 2 1.87 -13.08 13.87
N ILE A 3 1.81 -11.81 14.27
CA ILE A 3 0.81 -11.30 15.22
C ILE A 3 -0.62 -11.58 14.72
N LEU A 4 -0.88 -11.35 13.43
CA LEU A 4 -2.23 -11.55 12.86
C LEU A 4 -2.62 -13.02 12.69
N LEU A 5 -1.75 -14.00 13.01
CA LEU A 5 -2.15 -15.41 13.05
C LEU A 5 -3.09 -15.72 14.22
N GLY A 6 -3.00 -14.96 15.32
CA GLY A 6 -3.85 -15.11 16.49
C GLY A 6 -5.08 -14.20 16.50
N SER A 7 -5.32 -13.43 15.43
CA SER A 7 -6.51 -12.58 15.37
C SER A 7 -7.77 -13.41 15.12
N ARG A 8 -8.93 -12.84 15.48
CA ARG A 8 -10.24 -13.52 15.39
C ARG A 8 -10.53 -14.04 13.98
N ASP A 9 -10.19 -13.26 12.96
CA ASP A 9 -10.19 -13.69 11.56
C ASP A 9 -8.80 -13.47 10.96
N SER A 10 -7.92 -14.42 11.25
CA SER A 10 -6.51 -14.35 10.82
C SER A 10 -6.34 -14.28 9.31
N PHE A 11 -7.25 -14.86 8.53
CA PHE A 11 -7.18 -14.82 7.07
C PHE A 11 -7.52 -13.43 6.57
N ALA A 12 -8.65 -12.86 7.00
CA ALA A 12 -9.08 -11.53 6.58
C ALA A 12 -8.10 -10.44 7.01
N ASP A 13 -7.60 -10.48 8.25
CA ASP A 13 -6.67 -9.47 8.76
C ASP A 13 -5.33 -9.51 8.04
N ARG A 14 -4.79 -10.70 7.75
CA ARG A 14 -3.54 -10.86 6.99
C ARG A 14 -3.70 -10.40 5.54
N LYS A 15 -4.83 -10.73 4.90
CA LYS A 15 -5.15 -10.26 3.53
C LYS A 15 -5.25 -8.74 3.50
N THR A 16 -5.97 -8.14 4.44
CA THR A 16 -6.12 -6.68 4.58
C THR A 16 -4.76 -6.01 4.77
N PHE A 17 -3.93 -6.53 5.68
CA PHE A 17 -2.59 -5.99 5.92
C PHE A 17 -1.70 -6.09 4.68
N LEU A 18 -1.68 -7.23 3.99
CA LEU A 18 -0.90 -7.39 2.75
C LEU A 18 -1.38 -6.42 1.66
N LYS A 19 -2.70 -6.32 1.45
CA LYS A 19 -3.30 -5.39 0.48
C LYS A 19 -2.98 -3.94 0.81
N ALA A 20 -3.02 -3.56 2.09
CA ALA A 20 -2.65 -2.23 2.56
C ALA A 20 -1.20 -1.88 2.23
N GLN A 21 -0.25 -2.80 2.48
CA GLN A 21 1.17 -2.58 2.18
C GLN A 21 1.42 -2.38 0.68
N VAL A 22 0.79 -3.18 -0.18
CA VAL A 22 0.86 -3.00 -1.63
C VAL A 22 0.26 -1.65 -2.01
N LEU A 23 -0.93 -1.31 -1.50
CA LEU A 23 -1.60 -0.04 -1.79
C LEU A 23 -0.81 1.18 -1.31
N PHE A 24 -0.17 1.13 -0.14
CA PHE A 24 0.70 2.20 0.35
C PHE A 24 1.87 2.42 -0.59
N TRP A 25 2.46 1.35 -1.13
CA TRP A 25 3.47 1.48 -2.17
C TRP A 25 2.88 2.08 -3.45
N MET A 26 1.69 1.67 -3.91
CA MET A 26 1.07 2.27 -5.09
C MET A 26 0.80 3.77 -4.93
N LEU A 27 0.40 4.18 -3.73
CA LEU A 27 0.18 5.57 -3.34
C LEU A 27 1.47 6.34 -3.04
N ALA A 28 2.65 5.71 -3.09
CA ALA A 28 3.90 6.31 -2.62
C ALA A 28 3.74 6.91 -1.20
N ALA A 29 3.10 6.17 -0.29
CA ALA A 29 2.85 6.57 1.08
C ALA A 29 3.94 5.99 2.01
N PRO A 30 5.01 6.74 2.32
CA PRO A 30 6.17 6.19 3.03
C PRO A 30 5.93 5.96 4.52
N ASP A 31 4.92 6.60 5.11
CA ASP A 31 4.73 6.68 6.57
C ASP A 31 3.92 5.54 7.19
N GLY A 32 3.64 4.47 6.43
CA GLY A 32 2.93 3.28 6.90
C GLY A 32 3.73 2.42 7.89
N HIS A 33 4.26 3.01 8.96
CA HIS A 33 5.04 2.33 9.99
C HIS A 33 4.16 1.64 11.04
N ALA A 34 4.78 0.90 11.97
CA ALA A 34 4.07 0.04 12.91
C ALA A 34 3.02 0.77 13.78
N LYS A 35 3.20 2.08 14.03
CA LYS A 35 2.22 2.87 14.80
C LYS A 35 0.96 3.25 14.02
N ASN A 36 0.93 3.09 12.68
CA ASN A 36 -0.25 3.39 11.85
C ASN A 36 -1.16 2.17 11.70
N PHE A 37 -0.91 1.13 12.50
CA PHE A 37 -1.74 -0.06 12.58
C PHE A 37 -2.14 -0.28 14.04
N SER A 38 -3.41 -0.57 14.27
CA SER A 38 -3.92 -0.84 15.60
C SER A 38 -4.75 -2.13 15.60
N LEU A 39 -4.97 -2.66 16.80
CA LEU A 39 -5.79 -3.84 17.04
C LEU A 39 -6.92 -3.46 17.99
N PHE A 40 -8.13 -3.90 17.69
CA PHE A 40 -9.18 -3.98 18.70
C PHE A 40 -8.82 -5.08 19.68
N ILE A 41 -8.91 -4.79 20.98
CA ILE A 41 -8.81 -5.82 22.03
C ILE A 41 -10.23 -6.24 22.39
N GLU A 42 -10.52 -7.52 22.24
CA GLU A 42 -11.83 -8.11 22.44
C GLU A 42 -11.87 -8.98 23.71
N PRO A 43 -13.09 -9.34 24.20
CA PRO A 43 -13.22 -10.25 25.32
C PRO A 43 -12.44 -11.55 25.12
N LYS A 44 -11.90 -12.07 26.24
CA LYS A 44 -11.09 -13.30 26.29
C LYS A 44 -9.76 -13.23 25.51
N GLY A 45 -9.19 -12.03 25.38
CA GLY A 45 -7.86 -11.83 24.78
C GLY A 45 -7.82 -11.99 23.26
N ARG A 46 -9.00 -12.05 22.61
CA ARG A 46 -9.09 -11.99 21.15
C ARG A 46 -8.75 -10.59 20.66
N TYR A 47 -8.38 -10.49 19.40
CA TYR A 47 -8.15 -9.21 18.74
C TYR A 47 -8.42 -9.28 17.25
N SER A 48 -8.65 -8.11 16.64
CA SER A 48 -8.85 -7.93 15.21
C SER A 48 -8.18 -6.66 14.73
N LEU A 49 -7.81 -6.59 13.45
CA LEU A 49 -7.23 -5.38 12.87
C LEU A 49 -8.26 -4.23 12.89
N THR A 50 -7.83 -3.02 13.26
CA THR A 50 -8.68 -1.82 13.11
C THR A 50 -8.72 -1.37 11.66
N PRO A 51 -9.67 -0.49 11.27
CA PRO A 51 -9.56 0.24 10.01
C PRO A 51 -8.20 0.92 9.86
N LEU A 52 -7.74 1.08 8.61
CA LEU A 52 -6.50 1.77 8.28
C LEU A 52 -6.70 3.29 8.42
N TYR A 53 -5.66 3.99 8.84
CA TYR A 53 -5.64 5.45 9.01
C TYR A 53 -4.26 6.02 8.67
N ASP A 54 -4.12 7.35 8.68
CA ASP A 54 -2.88 8.07 8.41
C ASP A 54 -2.20 7.67 7.09
N VAL A 55 -2.95 7.79 5.99
CA VAL A 55 -2.47 7.52 4.63
C VAL A 55 -2.25 8.84 3.90
N ILE A 56 -1.00 9.18 3.64
CA ILE A 56 -0.62 10.39 2.89
C ILE A 56 0.32 10.02 1.75
N SER A 57 -0.05 10.42 0.53
CA SER A 57 0.73 10.14 -0.68
C SER A 57 1.86 11.16 -0.87
N ALA A 58 3.05 10.69 -1.24
CA ALA A 58 4.15 11.54 -1.69
C ALA A 58 4.07 11.89 -3.19
N HIS A 59 3.15 11.32 -3.98
CA HIS A 59 3.05 11.62 -5.42
C HIS A 59 3.01 13.12 -5.76
N PRO A 60 2.27 13.98 -5.03
CA PRO A 60 2.24 15.42 -5.32
C PRO A 60 3.60 16.12 -5.20
N VAL A 61 4.54 15.54 -4.47
CA VAL A 61 5.89 16.10 -4.24
C VAL A 61 7.01 15.23 -4.83
N LEU A 62 6.69 14.10 -5.46
CA LEU A 62 7.68 13.25 -6.13
C LEU A 62 8.27 13.96 -7.36
N GLY A 63 9.59 13.82 -7.56
CA GLY A 63 10.33 14.37 -8.69
C GLY A 63 11.68 14.96 -8.28
N HIS A 64 12.41 15.50 -9.26
CA HIS A 64 13.67 16.19 -9.02
C HIS A 64 13.46 17.71 -8.91
N GLY A 65 14.30 18.37 -8.13
CA GLY A 65 14.28 19.83 -7.95
C GLY A 65 13.93 20.29 -6.53
N LYS A 66 13.88 21.60 -6.34
CA LYS A 66 13.65 22.23 -5.03
C LYS A 66 12.25 21.91 -4.50
N GLY A 67 12.16 21.45 -3.25
CA GLY A 67 10.89 21.09 -2.62
C GLY A 67 10.28 19.77 -3.11
N ARG A 68 11.04 18.95 -3.86
CA ARG A 68 10.60 17.65 -4.37
C ARG A 68 11.39 16.52 -3.73
N ILE A 69 10.78 15.33 -3.70
CA ILE A 69 11.41 14.09 -3.26
C ILE A 69 11.78 13.29 -4.50
N ALA A 70 13.08 13.11 -4.74
CA ALA A 70 13.54 12.26 -5.83
C ALA A 70 13.03 10.81 -5.62
N PRO A 71 12.49 10.14 -6.65
CA PRO A 71 11.94 8.78 -6.51
C PRO A 71 12.89 7.77 -5.85
N GLU A 72 14.19 7.89 -6.10
CA GLU A 72 15.26 7.04 -5.56
C GLU A 72 15.55 7.32 -4.09
N ARG A 73 15.10 8.48 -3.58
CA ARG A 73 15.23 8.87 -2.18
C ARG A 73 13.98 8.54 -1.36
N LEU A 74 12.84 8.24 -2.01
CA LEU A 74 11.64 7.85 -1.30
C LEU A 74 11.79 6.43 -0.75
N ARG A 75 11.67 6.27 0.57
CA ARG A 75 11.77 4.98 1.25
C ARG A 75 10.45 4.64 1.94
N MET A 76 9.98 3.42 1.76
CA MET A 76 8.84 2.87 2.47
C MET A 76 9.21 2.57 3.93
N ALA A 77 8.31 2.81 4.89
CA ALA A 77 8.54 2.48 6.30
C ALA A 77 8.81 0.99 6.56
N MET A 78 8.09 0.12 5.84
CA MET A 78 8.27 -1.32 5.92
C MET A 78 8.91 -1.83 4.63
N ALA A 79 9.98 -2.62 4.78
CA ALA A 79 10.66 -3.23 3.64
C ALA A 79 9.86 -4.40 3.06
N VAL A 80 9.95 -4.56 1.75
CA VAL A 80 9.62 -5.82 1.07
C VAL A 80 10.87 -6.68 0.97
N VAL A 81 10.67 -8.00 0.94
CA VAL A 81 11.73 -9.01 0.95
C VAL A 81 11.81 -9.65 -0.43
N GLY A 82 13.01 -9.66 -1.01
CA GLY A 82 13.43 -10.50 -2.13
C GLY A 82 14.67 -11.29 -1.72
N LYS A 83 15.73 -11.29 -2.54
CA LYS A 83 17.06 -11.75 -2.11
C LYS A 83 17.59 -10.88 -0.95
N ASN A 84 17.29 -9.60 -0.98
CA ASN A 84 17.62 -8.62 0.07
C ASN A 84 16.34 -7.89 0.53
N ARG A 85 16.45 -7.02 1.53
CA ARG A 85 15.38 -6.10 1.92
C ARG A 85 15.37 -4.87 1.02
N HIS A 86 14.21 -4.49 0.51
CA HIS A 86 14.04 -3.32 -0.35
C HIS A 86 13.14 -2.29 0.34
N TYR A 87 13.66 -1.08 0.50
CA TYR A 87 12.94 0.06 1.06
C TYR A 87 12.67 1.14 0.01
N GLU A 88 13.55 1.28 -0.98
CA GLU A 88 13.47 2.32 -2.01
C GLU A 88 12.24 2.08 -2.90
N TRP A 89 11.29 3.01 -2.86
CA TRP A 89 9.99 2.89 -3.51
C TRP A 89 10.10 2.60 -5.01
N SER A 90 11.02 3.30 -5.70
CA SER A 90 11.26 3.15 -7.13
C SER A 90 11.79 1.77 -7.51
N ARG A 91 12.47 1.06 -6.60
CA ARG A 91 13.07 -0.28 -6.86
C ARG A 91 12.20 -1.47 -6.44
N ILE A 92 11.06 -1.21 -5.83
CA ILE A 92 10.11 -2.28 -5.45
C ILE A 92 9.33 -2.71 -6.70
N GLU A 93 9.09 -4.02 -6.85
CA GLU A 93 8.49 -4.62 -8.05
C GLU A 93 7.59 -5.79 -7.62
N ALA A 94 6.73 -6.27 -8.51
CA ALA A 94 5.81 -7.39 -8.26
C ALA A 94 6.50 -8.61 -7.63
N ARG A 95 7.69 -8.98 -8.14
CA ARG A 95 8.48 -10.12 -7.62
C ARG A 95 8.86 -9.97 -6.13
N HIS A 96 9.13 -8.75 -5.67
CA HIS A 96 9.47 -8.48 -4.27
C HIS A 96 8.25 -8.70 -3.36
N TRP A 97 7.06 -8.29 -3.81
CA TRP A 97 5.82 -8.54 -3.09
C TRP A 97 5.47 -10.03 -3.06
N ILE A 98 5.67 -10.76 -4.15
CA ILE A 98 5.47 -12.22 -4.20
C ILE A 98 6.39 -12.93 -3.22
N SER A 99 7.68 -12.58 -3.21
CA SER A 99 8.66 -13.15 -2.28
C SER A 99 8.33 -12.79 -0.82
N THR A 100 7.93 -11.55 -0.55
CA THR A 100 7.44 -11.12 0.78
C THR A 100 6.25 -11.96 1.23
N ALA A 101 5.25 -12.14 0.36
CA ALA A 101 4.07 -12.93 0.67
C ALA A 101 4.43 -14.40 0.96
N ALA A 102 5.33 -14.99 0.18
CA ALA A 102 5.85 -16.34 0.45
C ALA A 102 6.53 -16.43 1.82
N SER A 103 7.40 -15.48 2.17
CA SER A 103 8.08 -15.45 3.49
C SER A 103 7.11 -15.31 4.68
N CYS A 104 5.90 -14.82 4.42
CA CYS A 104 4.85 -14.63 5.43
C CYS A 104 3.70 -15.64 5.31
N GLY A 105 3.84 -16.69 4.48
CA GLY A 105 2.82 -17.73 4.29
C GLY A 105 1.53 -17.24 3.63
N ALA A 106 1.62 -16.27 2.72
CA ALA A 106 0.50 -15.64 2.00
C ALA A 106 0.68 -15.70 0.46
N GLN A 107 1.47 -16.65 -0.03
CA GLN A 107 1.80 -16.80 -1.46
C GLN A 107 0.56 -16.99 -2.35
N SER A 108 -0.47 -17.69 -1.87
CA SER A 108 -1.72 -17.90 -2.60
C SER A 108 -2.57 -16.63 -2.74
N GLU A 109 -2.39 -15.66 -1.83
CA GLU A 109 -3.23 -14.47 -1.73
C GLU A 109 -2.67 -13.27 -2.50
N VAL A 110 -1.35 -13.18 -2.64
CA VAL A 110 -0.71 -11.99 -3.23
C VAL A 110 -1.17 -11.71 -4.67
N ARG A 111 -1.38 -12.76 -5.48
CA ARG A 111 -1.86 -12.60 -6.87
C ARG A 111 -3.31 -12.12 -6.92
N LYS A 112 -4.16 -12.59 -5.99
CA LYS A 112 -5.54 -12.09 -5.86
C LYS A 112 -5.54 -10.63 -5.43
N VAL A 113 -4.68 -10.26 -4.48
CA VAL A 113 -4.49 -8.86 -4.06
C VAL A 113 -4.07 -7.97 -5.23
N PHE A 114 -3.15 -8.43 -6.08
CA PHE A 114 -2.77 -7.66 -7.29
C PHE A 114 -3.94 -7.47 -8.23
N SER A 115 -4.64 -8.55 -8.60
CA SER A 115 -5.81 -8.50 -9.49
C SER A 115 -6.89 -7.57 -8.92
N GLU A 116 -7.26 -7.71 -7.65
CA GLU A 116 -8.22 -6.82 -6.98
C GLU A 116 -7.82 -5.33 -7.03
N LEU A 117 -6.54 -5.03 -6.79
CA LEU A 117 -6.06 -3.64 -6.83
C LEU A 117 -6.02 -3.10 -8.26
N ILE A 118 -5.47 -3.86 -9.20
CA ILE A 118 -5.34 -3.46 -10.60
C ILE A 118 -6.72 -3.22 -11.23
N GLU A 119 -7.68 -4.12 -11.00
CA GLU A 119 -9.03 -4.02 -11.55
C GLU A 119 -9.86 -2.95 -10.84
N GLY A 120 -9.60 -2.70 -9.55
CA GLY A 120 -10.33 -1.72 -8.75
C GLY A 120 -9.92 -0.27 -9.02
N ILE A 121 -8.67 -0.02 -9.43
CA ILE A 121 -8.12 1.35 -9.55
C ILE A 121 -8.92 2.26 -10.49
N PRO A 122 -9.28 1.86 -11.72
CA PRO A 122 -10.03 2.74 -12.61
C PRO A 122 -11.36 3.20 -11.99
N LYS A 123 -12.11 2.28 -11.39
CA LYS A 123 -13.38 2.57 -10.71
C LYS A 123 -13.18 3.44 -9.47
N ALA A 124 -12.11 3.21 -8.71
CA ALA A 124 -11.77 4.02 -7.54
C ALA A 124 -11.42 5.45 -7.93
N ILE A 125 -10.65 5.65 -9.01
CA ILE A 125 -10.30 6.98 -9.52
C ILE A 125 -11.57 7.73 -9.98
N GLU A 126 -12.44 7.07 -10.74
CA GLU A 126 -13.71 7.64 -11.19
C GLU A 126 -14.58 8.08 -10.00
N ALA A 127 -14.80 7.18 -9.03
CA ALA A 127 -15.60 7.46 -7.86
C ALA A 127 -15.01 8.60 -7.02
N VAL A 128 -13.71 8.59 -6.75
CA VAL A 128 -13.05 9.64 -5.96
C VAL A 128 -13.08 10.97 -6.71
N SER A 129 -12.84 10.98 -8.02
CA SER A 129 -12.91 12.19 -8.85
C SER A 129 -14.29 12.86 -8.76
N ALA A 130 -15.37 12.08 -8.80
CA ALA A 130 -16.74 12.57 -8.64
C ALA A 130 -17.05 13.11 -7.23
N MET A 131 -16.30 12.66 -6.21
CA MET A 131 -16.46 13.10 -4.81
C MET A 131 -15.63 14.34 -4.46
N LEU A 132 -14.70 14.76 -5.32
CA LEU A 132 -13.84 15.91 -5.02
C LEU A 132 -14.66 17.20 -4.97
N PRO A 133 -14.47 18.05 -3.95
CA PRO A 133 -15.19 19.31 -3.85
C PRO A 133 -14.76 20.27 -4.96
N LYS A 134 -15.66 21.19 -5.32
CA LYS A 134 -15.34 22.28 -6.25
C LYS A 134 -14.16 23.09 -5.71
N GLY A 135 -13.14 23.28 -6.53
CA GLY A 135 -11.92 24.02 -6.16
C GLY A 135 -10.81 23.15 -5.54
N PHE A 136 -11.00 21.82 -5.45
CA PHE A 136 -9.90 20.93 -5.07
C PHE A 136 -8.71 21.07 -6.05
N PRO A 137 -7.45 21.11 -5.57
CA PRO A 137 -6.29 21.26 -6.46
C PRO A 137 -6.13 20.06 -7.40
N ALA A 138 -6.45 20.26 -8.68
CA ALA A 138 -6.33 19.21 -9.71
C ALA A 138 -4.91 18.63 -9.77
N SER A 139 -3.88 19.46 -9.61
CA SER A 139 -2.49 19.01 -9.60
C SER A 139 -2.19 17.95 -8.53
N ILE A 140 -2.84 18.01 -7.37
CA ILE A 140 -2.71 17.01 -6.31
C ILE A 140 -3.42 15.72 -6.72
N ALA A 141 -4.70 15.81 -7.10
CA ALA A 141 -5.50 14.64 -7.49
C ALA A 141 -4.84 13.91 -8.67
N ASP A 142 -4.52 14.63 -9.74
CA ASP A 142 -3.96 14.08 -10.98
C ASP A 142 -2.59 13.43 -10.75
N SER A 143 -1.78 13.96 -9.82
CA SER A 143 -0.48 13.36 -9.48
C SER A 143 -0.64 12.00 -8.80
N ILE A 144 -1.62 11.89 -7.89
CA ILE A 144 -1.91 10.65 -7.17
C ILE A 144 -2.52 9.63 -8.12
N PHE A 145 -3.50 10.03 -8.93
CA PHE A 145 -4.15 9.14 -9.90
C PHE A 145 -3.14 8.55 -10.88
N ARG A 146 -2.34 9.41 -11.54
CA ARG A 146 -1.28 8.96 -12.46
C ARG A 146 -0.25 8.06 -11.77
N GLY A 147 0.13 8.38 -10.54
CA GLY A 147 1.07 7.60 -9.76
C GLY A 147 0.56 6.18 -9.41
N VAL A 148 -0.72 6.08 -9.06
CA VAL A 148 -1.38 4.81 -8.75
C VAL A 148 -1.58 3.96 -10.01
N GLU A 149 -1.94 4.56 -11.14
CA GLU A 149 -2.04 3.87 -12.44
C GLU A 149 -0.67 3.35 -12.91
N ALA A 150 0.37 4.16 -12.81
CA ALA A 150 1.73 3.77 -13.19
C ALA A 150 2.27 2.62 -12.32
N THR A 151 1.96 2.62 -11.03
CA THR A 151 2.33 1.51 -10.14
C THR A 151 1.47 0.26 -10.35
N ALA A 152 0.21 0.40 -10.75
CA ALA A 152 -0.62 -0.74 -11.17
C ALA A 152 -0.04 -1.44 -12.40
N ALA A 153 0.48 -0.70 -13.38
CA ALA A 153 1.16 -1.27 -14.53
C ALA A 153 2.38 -2.11 -14.13
N ARG A 154 3.15 -1.68 -13.12
CA ARG A 154 4.30 -2.40 -12.55
C ARG A 154 3.94 -3.66 -11.77
N LEU A 155 2.67 -3.88 -11.44
CA LEU A 155 2.18 -5.13 -10.84
C LEU A 155 1.77 -6.18 -11.89
N LYS A 156 1.55 -5.75 -13.15
CA LYS A 156 1.21 -6.64 -14.27
C LYS A 156 2.43 -7.35 -14.86
N SER A 157 3.60 -6.70 -14.78
CA SER A 157 4.91 -7.21 -15.22
C SER A 157 5.48 -8.25 -14.26
#